data_AF-A0A4S8ITI9-F1
#
_entry.id   AF-A0A4S8ITI9-F1
#
_cell.length_a   1.000
_cell.length_b   1.000
_cell.length_c   1.000
_cell.angle_alpha   90.00
_cell.angle_beta   90.00
_cell.angle_gamma   90.00
#
_symmetry.space_group_name_H-M   'P 1'
#
loop_
_entity.id
_entity.type
_entity.pdbx_description
1 polymer ?
#
loop_
_entity_poly.entity_id
_entity_poly.type
_entity_poly.pdbx_seq_one_letter_code
_entity_poly.pdbx_strand_id
1 'polypeptide(L)' 'MNWISRKIHLYNVTMGLYMLDWWERYLFNILILVLLWFIFYNGSKSATEFYDSFLKPKFNAYNSVAEGKIPS' A
#
# COMPACT_ATOMS: atom_id res chain seq x y z
N MET A 1 16.62 3.72 -24.56
CA MET A 1 15.21 3.58 -24.12
C MET A 1 14.31 4.36 -25.06
N ASN A 2 13.52 3.67 -25.87
CA ASN A 2 12.76 4.32 -26.94
C ASN A 2 11.45 4.91 -26.39
N TRP A 3 11.34 6.24 -26.33
CA TRP A 3 10.18 6.96 -25.79
C TRP A 3 8.86 6.59 -26.48
N ILE A 4 8.92 6.25 -27.76
CA ILE A 4 7.79 5.73 -28.56
C ILE A 4 7.25 4.40 -28.00
N SER A 5 8.11 3.50 -27.55
CA SER A 5 7.69 2.21 -27.00
C SER A 5 6.92 2.37 -25.68
N ARG A 6 7.35 3.33 -24.85
CA ARG A 6 6.60 3.72 -23.64
C ARG A 6 5.23 4.32 -23.99
N LYS A 7 5.16 5.19 -24.99
CA LYS A 7 3.89 5.79 -25.44
C LYS A 7 2.91 4.72 -25.95
N ILE A 8 3.38 3.77 -26.75
CA ILE A 8 2.57 2.65 -27.26
C ILE A 8 2.06 1.75 -26.12
N HIS A 9 2.92 1.43 -25.14
CA HIS A 9 2.51 0.61 -24.00
C HIS A 9 1.44 1.30 -23.15
N LEU A 10 1.61 2.59 -22.81
CA LEU A 10 0.58 3.35 -22.10
C LEU A 10 -0.73 3.43 -22.90
N TYR A 11 -0.65 3.58 -24.23
CA TYR A 11 -1.83 3.60 -25.09
C TYR A 11 -2.54 2.25 -25.09
N ASN A 12 -1.83 1.14 -25.24
CA ASN A 12 -2.42 -0.20 -25.20
C ASN A 12 -3.02 -0.53 -23.84
N VAL A 13 -2.41 -0.09 -22.73
CA VAL A 13 -2.96 -0.33 -21.39
C VAL A 13 -4.21 0.53 -21.16
N THR A 14 -4.17 1.82 -21.53
CA THR A 14 -5.28 2.75 -21.30
C THR A 14 -6.45 2.44 -22.23
N MET A 15 -6.18 2.27 -23.53
CA MET A 15 -7.19 1.92 -24.53
C MET A 15 -7.66 0.47 -24.37
N GLY A 16 -6.77 -0.46 -24.00
CA GLY A 16 -7.14 -1.86 -23.75
C GLY A 16 -8.13 -1.99 -22.61
N LEU A 17 -7.95 -1.23 -21.52
CA LEU A 17 -8.93 -1.14 -20.43
C LEU A 17 -10.27 -0.52 -20.90
N TYR A 18 -10.20 0.38 -21.87
CA TYR A 18 -11.34 1.00 -22.54
C TYR A 18 -11.87 0.19 -23.73
N MET A 19 -11.31 -0.98 -24.03
CA MET A 19 -11.82 -1.89 -25.06
C MET A 19 -12.63 -3.04 -24.44
N LEU A 20 -12.46 -3.29 -23.14
CA LEU A 20 -13.33 -4.21 -22.39
C LEU A 20 -14.79 -3.77 -22.49
N ASP A 21 -15.66 -4.78 -22.60
CA ASP A 21 -17.10 -4.59 -22.59
C ASP A 21 -17.53 -3.81 -21.35
N TRP A 22 -18.65 -3.09 -21.45
CA TRP A 22 -19.13 -2.21 -20.38
C TRP A 22 -19.14 -2.97 -19.04
N TRP A 23 -19.65 -4.21 -19.01
CA TRP A 23 -19.69 -5.06 -17.81
C TRP A 23 -18.31 -5.49 -17.30
N GLU A 24 -17.39 -5.88 -18.18
CA GLU A 24 -16.06 -6.35 -17.80
C GLU A 24 -15.23 -5.25 -17.13
N ARG A 25 -15.43 -3.99 -17.51
CA ARG A 25 -14.82 -2.84 -16.83
C ARG A 25 -15.27 -2.72 -15.38
N TYR A 26 -16.54 -2.97 -15.06
CA TYR A 26 -17.00 -2.97 -13.66
C TYR A 26 -16.36 -4.10 -12.89
N LEU A 27 -16.29 -5.30 -13.48
CA LEU A 27 -15.68 -6.46 -12.84
C LEU A 27 -14.18 -6.20 -12.55
N PHE A 28 -13.43 -5.67 -13.51
CA PHE A 28 -12.01 -5.37 -13.33
C PHE A 28 -11.76 -4.26 -12.29
N ASN A 29 -12.59 -3.21 -12.27
CA ASN A 29 -12.49 -2.17 -11.25
C ASN A 29 -12.79 -2.72 -9.84
N ILE A 30 -13.81 -3.57 -9.70
CA ILE A 30 -14.14 -4.22 -8.43
C ILE A 30 -12.97 -5.13 -8.00
N LEU A 31 -12.39 -5.90 -8.91
CA LEU A 31 -11.21 -6.74 -8.62
C LEU A 31 -10.03 -5.90 -8.13
N ILE A 32 -9.71 -4.78 -8.77
CA ILE A 32 -8.64 -3.88 -8.33
C ILE A 32 -8.95 -3.32 -6.94
N LEU A 33 -10.19 -2.87 -6.70
CA LEU A 33 -10.59 -2.34 -5.39
C LEU A 33 -10.47 -3.40 -4.28
N VAL A 34 -10.91 -4.62 -4.55
CA VAL A 34 -10.80 -5.75 -3.60
C VAL A 34 -9.34 -6.13 -3.37
N LEU A 35 -8.52 -6.17 -4.43
CA LEU A 35 -7.10 -6.45 -4.33
C LEU A 35 -6.37 -5.37 -3.53
N LEU A 36 -6.67 -4.10 -3.81
CA LEU A 36 -6.10 -2.96 -3.11
C LEU A 36 -6.51 -2.99 -1.63
N TRP A 37 -7.78 -3.26 -1.33
CA TRP A 37 -8.27 -3.46 0.02
C TRP A 37 -7.53 -4.59 0.73
N PHE A 38 -7.32 -5.72 0.05
CA PHE A 38 -6.59 -6.85 0.60
C PHE A 38 -5.13 -6.49 0.91
N ILE A 39 -4.45 -5.79 -0.01
CA ILE A 39 -3.07 -5.33 0.21
C ILE A 39 -3.01 -4.35 1.37
N PHE A 40 -3.93 -3.39 1.45
CA PHE A 40 -3.98 -2.45 2.58
C PHE A 40 -4.27 -3.17 3.89
N TYR A 41 -5.24 -4.07 3.95
CA TYR A 41 -5.56 -4.80 5.17
C TYR A 41 -4.37 -5.62 5.69
N ASN A 42 -3.73 -6.40 4.80
CA ASN A 42 -2.56 -7.21 5.16
C ASN A 42 -1.33 -6.36 5.44
N GLY A 43 -1.11 -5.31 4.64
CA GLY A 43 0.01 -4.38 4.79
C GLY A 43 -0.11 -3.56 6.07
N SER A 44 -1.30 -3.07 6.40
CA SER A 44 -1.58 -2.39 7.65
C SER A 44 -1.36 -3.31 8.84
N LYS A 45 -1.85 -4.56 8.79
CA LYS A 45 -1.58 -5.54 9.85
C LYS A 45 -0.08 -5.75 10.07
N SER A 46 0.67 -5.97 9.00
CA SER A 46 2.13 -6.11 9.05
C SER A 46 2.80 -4.85 9.63
N ALA A 47 2.43 -3.66 9.15
CA ALA A 47 2.97 -2.39 9.64
C ALA A 47 2.64 -2.14 11.12
N THR A 48 1.44 -2.49 11.57
CA THR A 48 1.03 -2.40 12.98
C THR A 48 1.86 -3.34 13.85
N GLU A 49 2.09 -4.59 13.42
CA GLU A 49 2.94 -5.53 14.14
C GLU A 49 4.40 -5.03 14.24
N PHE A 50 4.96 -4.47 13.17
CA PHE A 50 6.27 -3.82 13.21
C PHE A 50 6.31 -2.60 14.13
N TYR A 51 5.27 -1.75 14.09
CA TYR A 51 5.16 -0.57 14.95
C TYR A 51 5.12 -0.97 16.43
N ASP A 52 4.26 -1.91 16.78
CA ASP A 52 4.09 -2.37 18.15
C ASP A 52 5.35 -3.10 18.66
N SER A 53 6.03 -3.88 17.81
CA SER A 53 7.22 -4.64 18.23
C SER A 53 8.48 -3.79 18.36
N PHE A 54 8.66 -2.73 17.54
CA PHE A 54 9.93 -2.00 17.48
C PHE A 54 9.83 -0.53 17.88
N LEU A 55 8.76 0.15 17.47
CA LEU A 55 8.66 1.61 17.63
C LEU A 55 8.02 1.97 18.97
N LYS A 56 6.97 1.27 19.37
CA LYS A 56 6.29 1.48 20.66
C LYS A 56 7.21 1.28 21.88
N PRO A 57 8.00 0.20 22.00
CA PRO A 57 8.95 0.08 23.12
C PRO A 57 10.04 1.15 23.09
N LYS A 58 10.55 1.53 21.91
CA LYS A 58 11.55 2.61 21.79
C LYS A 58 10.98 3.98 22.20
N PHE A 59 9.77 4.30 21.76
CA PHE A 59 9.10 5.54 22.11
C PHE A 59 8.80 5.61 23.61
N ASN A 60 8.29 4.52 24.19
CA ASN A 60 8.03 4.43 25.62
C ASN A 60 9.32 4.56 26.44
N ALA A 61 10.42 3.94 26.01
CA ALA A 61 11.73 4.07 26.67
C ALA A 61 12.29 5.50 26.58
N TYR A 62 12.12 6.19 25.45
CA TYR A 62 12.51 7.58 25.32
C TYR A 62 11.69 8.48 26.27
N ASN A 63 10.38 8.29 26.33
CA ASN A 63 9.51 9.07 27.21
C ASN A 63 9.80 8.81 28.69
N SER A 64 10.09 7.56 29.10
CA SER A 64 10.45 7.27 30.49
C SER A 64 11.75 7.96 30.91
N VAL A 65 12.73 8.05 30.01
CA VAL A 65 13.98 8.79 30.24
C VAL A 65 13.74 10.30 30.29
N ALA A 66 12.90 10.84 29.41
CA ALA A 66 12.53 12.26 29.42
C ALA A 66 11.76 12.66 30.69
N GLU A 67 10.98 11.75 31.27
CA GLU A 67 10.29 11.93 32.56
C GLU A 67 11.20 11.74 33.79
N GLY A 68 12.50 11.46 33.62
CA GLY A 68 13.43 11.25 34.73
C GLY A 68 13.22 9.94 35.50
N LYS A 69 12.41 9.01 34.97
CA LYS A 69 12.24 7.67 35.52
C LYS A 69 13.45 6.84 35.09
N ILE A 70 14.43 6.74 35.98
CA ILE A 70 15.63 5.92 35.79
C ILE A 70 15.17 4.45 35.67
N PRO A 71 15.46 3.73 34.57
CA PRO A 71 15.25 2.30 34.53
C PRO A 71 16.19 1.64 35.54
N SER A 72 15.62 1.02 36.58
CA SER A 72 16.33 0.18 37.55
C SER A 72 16.81 -1.12 36.91
#